data_AF-A3LNZ4-F1
#
_entry.id   AF-A3LNZ4-F1
#
_cell.length_a   1.000
_cell.length_b   1.000
_cell.length_c   1.000
_cell.angle_alpha   90.00
_cell.angle_beta   90.00
_cell.angle_gamma   90.00
#
_symmetry.space_group_name_H-M   'P 1'
#
loop_
_entity.id
_entity.type
_entity.pdbx_description
1 polymer ?
#
loop_
_entity_poly.entity_id
_entity_poly.type
_entity_poly.pdbx_seq_one_letter_code
_entity_poly.pdbx_strand_id
1 'polypeptide(L)'
;MMKAYYRKGVSQMAILKHKEAQGNFKIILKKLPNDKLTLENYKQCTNYLKRQAFERAIAGDTKISIINSIDYEGIQIEKSWTGPSLSIHATKPKDDKSDVHVDIEGLDIAYLKNMIELFKKDGRLPKKHVFAIIAKVHELFKSEKSMVEISLPHPGLTGEGSPDEILLENGKKLTVVGDTHGQFYDVLNLFHKFGHVGEDHIYLFNGDFVDRGSWSCEVALYLYVLKIIFPRSVYINRGNHETSDMNKTYGFTDECEFKYNKKIFEAFSESFGALPLATLINRSYLCMHGGLFSNDHVTLDDLKNINRFPISGSSQPPREGLAMELLWTDPQPSNGRAPSKRGIGMQFGPDITERFCLSNKIRKVLRSHEVRMGGVESEHNGRLITVFSAPNYCDSTGNLGGVVHFTVNKDYDSEKDNGEGFRQVEESNCPWTLETETFDAVPHPDIKPMAYSKGGFGF
;
A
#
# COMPACT_ATOMS: atom_id res chain seq x y z
N MET A 1 5.54 12.51 -36.91
CA MET A 1 4.08 12.42 -36.67
C MET A 1 3.65 11.07 -36.04
N MET A 2 3.97 9.89 -36.61
CA MET A 2 3.56 8.59 -36.03
C MET A 2 4.13 8.30 -34.63
N LYS A 3 5.40 8.68 -34.37
CA LYS A 3 6.00 8.61 -33.03
C LYS A 3 5.22 9.38 -31.96
N ALA A 4 4.55 10.49 -32.33
CA ALA A 4 3.76 11.28 -31.39
C ALA A 4 2.46 10.56 -31.00
N TYR A 5 1.74 9.98 -31.98
CA TYR A 5 0.58 9.12 -31.70
C TYR A 5 0.96 7.90 -30.88
N TYR A 6 2.13 7.29 -31.14
CA TYR A 6 2.58 6.13 -30.39
C TYR A 6 2.82 6.48 -28.92
N ARG A 7 3.61 7.54 -28.66
CA ARG A 7 3.86 8.03 -27.30
C ARG A 7 2.57 8.41 -26.59
N LYS A 8 1.67 9.14 -27.26
CA LYS A 8 0.35 9.49 -26.71
C LYS A 8 -0.49 8.25 -26.37
N GLY A 9 -0.49 7.23 -27.24
CA GLY A 9 -1.19 5.98 -26.99
C GLY A 9 -0.66 5.23 -25.78
N VAL A 10 0.67 5.07 -25.68
CA VAL A 10 1.32 4.43 -24.52
C VAL A 10 1.07 5.21 -23.24
N SER A 11 1.19 6.55 -23.26
CA SER A 11 0.86 7.39 -22.10
C SER A 11 -0.61 7.22 -21.68
N GLN A 12 -1.53 7.10 -22.64
CA GLN A 12 -2.95 6.88 -22.36
C GLN A 12 -3.23 5.48 -21.79
N MET A 13 -2.48 4.45 -22.20
CA MET A 13 -2.54 3.12 -21.56
C MET A 13 -2.10 3.19 -20.10
N ALA A 14 -0.99 3.87 -19.82
CA ALA A 14 -0.45 3.99 -18.46
C ALA A 14 -1.43 4.67 -17.48
N ILE A 15 -2.32 5.54 -17.99
CA ILE A 15 -3.38 6.21 -17.21
C ILE A 15 -4.76 5.58 -17.40
N LEU A 16 -4.81 4.31 -17.85
CA LEU A 16 -6.02 3.50 -18.03
C LEU A 16 -7.08 4.07 -18.98
N LYS A 17 -6.68 4.97 -19.89
CA LYS A 17 -7.49 5.53 -20.99
C LYS A 17 -7.34 4.68 -22.25
N HIS A 18 -7.65 3.39 -22.13
CA HIS A 18 -7.41 2.39 -23.18
C HIS A 18 -8.22 2.63 -24.45
N LYS A 19 -9.39 3.27 -24.38
CA LYS A 19 -10.21 3.60 -25.55
C LYS A 19 -9.55 4.66 -26.41
N GLU A 20 -9.05 5.71 -25.77
CA GLU A 20 -8.30 6.79 -26.41
C GLU A 20 -6.96 6.26 -26.94
N ALA A 21 -6.26 5.42 -26.17
CA ALA A 21 -5.02 4.78 -26.60
C ALA A 21 -5.22 3.94 -27.86
N GLN A 22 -6.26 3.10 -27.88
CA GLN A 22 -6.64 2.30 -29.03
C GLN A 22 -6.89 3.17 -30.28
N GLY A 23 -7.52 4.33 -30.11
CA GLY A 23 -7.71 5.32 -31.17
C GLY A 23 -6.40 5.82 -31.77
N ASN A 24 -5.40 6.13 -30.93
CA ASN A 24 -4.08 6.57 -31.38
C ASN A 24 -3.34 5.45 -32.13
N PHE A 25 -3.35 4.22 -31.62
CA PHE A 25 -2.71 3.09 -32.31
C PHE A 25 -3.39 2.76 -33.64
N LYS A 26 -4.71 2.90 -33.73
CA LYS A 26 -5.45 2.73 -35.00
C LYS A 26 -5.00 3.70 -36.09
N ILE A 27 -4.63 4.94 -35.73
CA ILE A 27 -4.10 5.93 -36.68
C ILE A 27 -2.76 5.46 -37.26
N ILE A 28 -1.91 4.86 -36.42
CA ILE A 28 -0.61 4.33 -36.84
C ILE A 28 -0.79 3.10 -37.72
N LEU A 29 -1.60 2.13 -37.30
CA LEU A 29 -1.84 0.88 -38.02
C LEU A 29 -2.52 1.08 -39.38
N LYS A 30 -3.26 2.18 -39.58
CA LYS A 30 -3.75 2.57 -40.91
C LYS A 30 -2.62 2.87 -41.91
N LYS A 31 -1.48 3.38 -41.43
CA LYS A 31 -0.32 3.73 -42.27
C LYS A 31 0.76 2.64 -42.25
N LEU A 32 0.91 1.95 -41.13
CA LEU A 32 1.92 0.92 -40.88
C LEU A 32 1.21 -0.33 -40.32
N PRO A 33 0.49 -1.09 -41.14
CA PRO A 33 -0.37 -2.19 -40.67
C PRO A 33 0.39 -3.35 -40.01
N ASN A 34 1.68 -3.49 -40.32
CA ASN A 34 2.53 -4.57 -39.84
C ASN A 34 3.48 -4.15 -38.70
N ASP A 35 3.31 -2.96 -38.12
CA ASP A 35 4.11 -2.52 -36.98
C ASP A 35 3.79 -3.40 -35.75
N LYS A 36 4.68 -4.35 -35.46
CA LYS A 36 4.47 -5.39 -34.44
C LYS A 36 4.15 -4.81 -33.06
N LEU A 37 4.91 -3.80 -32.65
CA LEU A 37 4.79 -3.19 -31.33
C LEU A 37 3.45 -2.45 -31.18
N THR A 38 3.04 -1.69 -32.19
CA THR A 38 1.73 -1.03 -32.20
C THR A 38 0.58 -2.04 -32.24
N LEU A 39 0.71 -3.13 -33.00
CA LEU A 39 -0.29 -4.21 -33.04
C LEU A 39 -0.47 -4.85 -31.67
N GLU A 40 0.61 -5.09 -30.95
CA GLU A 40 0.60 -5.66 -29.61
C GLU A 40 -0.12 -4.73 -28.62
N ASN A 41 0.27 -3.45 -28.56
CA ASN A 41 -0.39 -2.47 -27.69
C ASN A 41 -1.88 -2.26 -28.05
N TYR A 42 -2.22 -2.30 -29.34
CA TYR A 42 -3.63 -2.25 -29.78
C TYR A 42 -4.43 -3.47 -29.30
N LYS A 43 -3.84 -4.67 -29.39
CA LYS A 43 -4.46 -5.91 -28.87
C LYS A 43 -4.62 -5.83 -27.35
N GLN A 44 -3.62 -5.35 -26.62
CA GLN A 44 -3.70 -5.15 -25.17
C GLN A 44 -4.85 -4.19 -24.81
N CYS A 45 -4.98 -3.04 -25.48
CA CYS A 45 -6.12 -2.13 -25.27
C CYS A 45 -7.46 -2.80 -25.55
N THR A 46 -7.54 -3.58 -26.63
CA THR A 46 -8.75 -4.31 -27.01
C THR A 46 -9.15 -5.33 -25.94
N ASN A 47 -8.18 -6.09 -25.44
CA ASN A 47 -8.40 -7.09 -24.39
C ASN A 47 -8.83 -6.43 -23.07
N TYR A 48 -8.19 -5.33 -22.69
CA TYR A 48 -8.58 -4.55 -21.50
C TYR A 48 -10.01 -4.03 -21.61
N LEU A 49 -10.38 -3.40 -22.74
CA LEU A 49 -11.73 -2.85 -22.93
C LEU A 49 -12.81 -3.94 -22.93
N LYS A 50 -12.54 -5.09 -23.56
CA LYS A 50 -13.44 -6.26 -23.52
C LYS A 50 -13.62 -6.77 -22.08
N ARG A 51 -12.53 -6.88 -21.33
CA ARG A 51 -12.55 -7.30 -19.93
C ARG A 51 -13.33 -6.31 -19.07
N GLN A 52 -13.09 -5.00 -19.21
CA GLN A 52 -13.83 -3.97 -18.47
C GLN A 52 -15.32 -3.99 -18.80
N ALA A 53 -15.70 -4.22 -20.06
CA ALA A 53 -17.09 -4.35 -20.46
C ALA A 53 -17.74 -5.61 -19.84
N PHE A 54 -17.01 -6.73 -19.80
CA PHE A 54 -17.46 -7.95 -19.13
C PHE A 54 -17.62 -7.74 -17.62
N GLU A 55 -16.61 -7.17 -16.94
CA GLU A 55 -16.64 -6.86 -15.51
C GLU A 55 -17.81 -5.93 -15.16
N ARG A 56 -18.09 -4.91 -15.98
CA ARG A 56 -19.28 -4.04 -15.80
C ARG A 56 -20.59 -4.78 -16.00
N ALA A 57 -20.65 -5.73 -16.93
CA ALA A 57 -21.86 -6.50 -17.20
C ALA A 57 -22.22 -7.44 -16.03
N ILE A 58 -21.22 -7.92 -15.27
CA ILE A 58 -21.41 -8.79 -14.10
C ILE A 58 -21.35 -8.03 -12.76
N ALA A 59 -21.14 -6.72 -12.76
CA ALA A 59 -20.98 -5.90 -11.54
C ALA A 59 -22.24 -5.83 -10.64
N GLY A 60 -23.36 -6.40 -11.09
CA GLY A 60 -24.58 -6.58 -10.30
C GLY A 60 -24.74 -7.97 -9.67
N ASP A 61 -23.89 -8.94 -10.02
CA ASP A 61 -23.88 -10.25 -9.39
C ASP A 61 -23.10 -10.20 -8.08
N THR A 62 -23.62 -10.81 -7.02
CA THR A 62 -22.91 -10.92 -5.74
C THR A 62 -21.57 -11.61 -5.96
N LYS A 63 -20.47 -10.85 -5.87
CA LYS A 63 -19.14 -11.41 -6.04
C LYS A 63 -18.87 -12.43 -4.93
N ILE A 64 -18.65 -13.68 -5.31
CA ILE A 64 -18.27 -14.75 -4.38
C ILE A 64 -16.85 -14.46 -3.90
N SER A 65 -16.66 -14.39 -2.58
CA SER A 65 -15.34 -14.30 -1.95
C SER A 65 -14.49 -15.50 -2.35
N ILE A 66 -13.30 -15.24 -2.89
CA ILE A 66 -12.35 -16.29 -3.25
C ILE A 66 -11.82 -16.93 -1.98
N ILE A 67 -11.52 -16.12 -0.96
CA ILE A 67 -11.03 -16.58 0.36
C ILE A 67 -12.03 -17.56 1.00
N ASN A 68 -13.33 -17.27 0.94
CA ASN A 68 -14.39 -18.15 1.47
C ASN A 68 -14.62 -19.40 0.62
N SER A 69 -14.16 -19.43 -0.64
CA SER A 69 -14.33 -20.56 -1.56
C SER A 69 -13.19 -21.60 -1.52
N ILE A 70 -12.12 -21.32 -0.78
CA ILE A 70 -10.96 -22.21 -0.68
C ILE A 70 -11.26 -23.40 0.24
N ASP A 71 -10.97 -24.61 -0.24
CA ASP A 71 -10.92 -25.82 0.58
C ASP A 71 -9.54 -25.93 1.26
N TYR A 72 -9.37 -25.25 2.40
CA TYR A 72 -8.10 -25.21 3.13
C TYR A 72 -7.62 -26.59 3.60
N GLU A 73 -8.55 -27.47 3.96
CA GLU A 73 -8.24 -28.82 4.44
C GLU A 73 -7.80 -29.74 3.30
N GLY A 74 -8.44 -29.63 2.13
CA GLY A 74 -8.12 -30.44 0.96
C GLY A 74 -6.81 -30.10 0.25
N ILE A 75 -6.26 -28.88 0.41
CA ILE A 75 -4.99 -28.50 -0.21
C ILE A 75 -3.84 -29.34 0.36
N GLN A 76 -3.15 -30.07 -0.51
CA GLN A 76 -1.96 -30.84 -0.15
C GLN A 76 -0.73 -29.94 -0.15
N ILE A 77 0.13 -30.12 0.85
CA ILE A 77 1.46 -29.49 0.88
C ILE A 77 2.35 -30.10 -0.20
N GLU A 78 3.07 -29.24 -0.93
CA GLU A 78 4.02 -29.66 -1.95
C GLU A 78 5.09 -30.60 -1.37
N LYS A 79 5.34 -31.75 -2.00
CA LYS A 79 6.33 -32.75 -1.53
C LYS A 79 7.75 -32.21 -1.38
N SER A 80 8.07 -31.14 -2.10
CA SER A 80 9.35 -30.44 -2.03
C SER A 80 9.50 -29.56 -0.79
N TRP A 81 8.42 -29.33 -0.03
CA TRP A 81 8.46 -28.56 1.20
C TRP A 81 9.23 -29.30 2.29
N THR A 82 10.25 -28.64 2.82
CA THR A 82 11.12 -29.14 3.89
C THR A 82 11.20 -28.17 5.08
N GLY A 83 10.43 -27.08 5.04
CA GLY A 83 10.34 -26.11 6.13
C GLY A 83 9.37 -26.54 7.23
N PRO A 84 9.15 -25.67 8.23
CA PRO A 84 8.24 -25.96 9.34
C PRO A 84 6.81 -26.25 8.84
N SER A 85 6.14 -27.19 9.49
CA SER A 85 4.73 -27.47 9.27
C SER A 85 3.87 -26.46 10.02
N LEU A 86 2.74 -26.06 9.43
CA LEU A 86 1.71 -25.26 10.08
C LEU A 86 0.45 -26.10 10.31
N SER A 87 -0.16 -26.00 11.49
CA SER A 87 -1.52 -26.51 11.68
C SER A 87 -2.50 -25.44 11.24
N ILE A 88 -3.22 -25.68 10.16
CA ILE A 88 -4.15 -24.73 9.56
C ILE A 88 -5.56 -25.28 9.73
N HIS A 89 -6.39 -24.55 10.46
CA HIS A 89 -7.78 -24.91 10.71
C HIS A 89 -8.69 -23.80 10.19
N ALA A 90 -9.55 -24.13 9.22
CA ALA A 90 -10.50 -23.20 8.66
C ALA A 90 -11.91 -23.52 9.18
N THR A 91 -12.57 -22.54 9.80
CA THR A 91 -13.95 -22.67 10.25
C THR A 91 -14.85 -21.74 9.45
N LYS A 92 -15.87 -22.33 8.80
CA LYS A 92 -16.94 -21.57 8.14
C LYS A 92 -18.17 -21.58 9.04
N PRO A 93 -18.69 -20.43 9.51
CA PRO A 93 -19.93 -20.39 10.26
C PRO A 93 -21.10 -20.95 9.44
N LYS A 94 -22.12 -21.48 10.12
CA LYS A 94 -23.27 -22.16 9.46
C LYS A 94 -24.13 -21.24 8.58
N ASP A 95 -23.97 -19.93 8.68
CA ASP A 95 -24.60 -18.97 7.79
C ASP A 95 -23.73 -18.80 6.54
N ASP A 96 -24.27 -19.11 5.36
CA ASP A 96 -23.56 -19.05 4.07
C ASP A 96 -23.04 -17.67 3.70
N LYS A 97 -23.45 -16.62 4.43
CA LYS A 97 -22.98 -15.24 4.27
C LYS A 97 -21.77 -14.87 5.14
N SER A 98 -21.39 -15.71 6.10
CA SER A 98 -20.29 -15.41 7.02
C SER A 98 -18.94 -15.73 6.40
N ASP A 99 -17.91 -14.96 6.77
CA ASP A 99 -16.55 -15.19 6.31
C ASP A 99 -15.95 -16.44 6.95
N VAL A 100 -14.98 -17.03 6.26
CA VAL A 100 -14.14 -18.08 6.83
C VAL A 100 -13.19 -17.49 7.86
N HIS A 101 -13.08 -18.13 9.02
CA HIS A 101 -12.06 -17.83 10.01
C HIS A 101 -10.94 -18.88 9.88
N VAL A 102 -9.69 -18.42 9.83
CA VAL A 102 -8.53 -19.30 9.67
C VAL A 102 -7.60 -19.14 10.85
N ASP A 103 -7.34 -20.23 11.55
CA ASP A 103 -6.35 -20.31 12.61
C ASP A 103 -5.11 -21.03 12.11
N ILE A 104 -3.94 -20.49 12.45
CA ILE A 104 -2.64 -20.95 11.96
C ILE A 104 -1.72 -21.16 13.15
N GLU A 105 -1.63 -22.39 13.65
CA GLU A 105 -0.69 -22.74 14.71
C GLU A 105 0.70 -23.01 14.13
N GLY A 106 1.73 -22.55 14.84
CA GLY A 106 3.13 -22.65 14.42
C GLY A 106 3.62 -21.51 13.52
N LEU A 107 2.77 -20.52 13.21
CA LEU A 107 3.19 -19.31 12.50
C LEU A 107 3.78 -18.29 13.48
N ASP A 108 5.07 -18.47 13.78
CA ASP A 108 5.81 -17.68 14.76
C ASP A 108 7.08 -17.04 14.18
N ILE A 109 7.91 -16.44 15.04
CA ILE A 109 9.18 -15.83 14.65
C ILE A 109 10.16 -16.84 14.03
N ALA A 110 10.13 -18.11 14.46
CA ALA A 110 10.98 -19.14 13.89
C ALA A 110 10.54 -19.49 12.46
N TYR A 111 9.23 -19.56 12.21
CA TYR A 111 8.68 -19.67 10.87
C TYR A 111 9.09 -18.48 9.99
N LEU A 112 8.94 -17.25 10.51
CA LEU A 112 9.33 -16.03 9.79
C LEU A 112 10.82 -16.05 9.39
N LYS A 113 11.71 -16.46 10.30
CA LYS A 113 13.15 -16.61 10.02
C LYS A 113 13.41 -17.67 8.94
N ASN A 114 12.73 -18.82 9.01
CA ASN A 114 12.85 -19.84 7.98
C ASN A 114 12.36 -19.33 6.60
N MET A 115 11.25 -18.60 6.59
CA MET A 115 10.68 -18.00 5.39
C MET A 115 11.64 -16.97 4.74
N ILE A 116 12.31 -16.14 5.53
CA ILE A 116 13.34 -15.22 5.01
C ILE A 116 14.46 -16.00 4.30
N GLU A 117 14.99 -17.04 4.93
CA GLU A 117 16.08 -17.84 4.37
C GLU A 117 15.66 -18.65 3.15
N LEU A 118 14.39 -19.07 3.10
CA LEU A 118 13.77 -19.68 1.93
C LEU A 118 13.72 -18.68 0.75
N PHE A 119 13.21 -17.47 0.99
CA PHE A 119 13.06 -16.44 -0.05
C PHE A 119 14.41 -15.95 -0.60
N LYS A 120 15.44 -15.82 0.24
CA LYS A 120 16.81 -15.51 -0.21
C LYS A 120 17.39 -16.58 -1.15
N LYS A 121 16.86 -17.80 -1.13
CA LYS A 121 17.27 -18.94 -1.97
C LYS A 121 16.31 -19.18 -3.14
N ASP A 122 15.47 -18.19 -3.49
CA ASP A 122 14.42 -18.28 -4.52
C ASP A 122 13.38 -19.40 -4.25
N GLY A 123 13.29 -19.83 -2.98
CA GLY A 123 12.29 -20.79 -2.52
C GLY A 123 10.92 -20.14 -2.35
N ARG A 124 9.87 -20.97 -2.30
CA ARG A 124 8.47 -20.51 -2.22
C ARG A 124 7.74 -21.24 -1.11
N LEU A 125 6.81 -20.54 -0.46
CA LEU A 125 5.95 -21.17 0.54
C LEU A 125 4.97 -22.15 -0.10
N PRO A 126 4.51 -23.18 0.62
CA PRO A 126 3.43 -24.03 0.17
C PRO A 126 2.17 -23.23 -0.12
N LYS A 127 1.42 -23.57 -1.17
CA LYS A 127 0.17 -22.86 -1.51
C LYS A 127 -0.84 -22.87 -0.36
N LYS A 128 -0.92 -23.96 0.41
CA LYS A 128 -1.77 -24.04 1.62
C LYS A 128 -1.41 -22.96 2.63
N HIS A 129 -0.12 -22.76 2.89
CA HIS A 129 0.36 -21.75 3.83
C HIS A 129 0.05 -20.34 3.30
N VAL A 130 0.29 -20.09 2.01
CA VAL A 130 0.00 -18.80 1.37
C VAL A 130 -1.48 -18.44 1.47
N PHE A 131 -2.39 -19.36 1.11
CA PHE A 131 -3.83 -19.10 1.24
C PHE A 131 -4.23 -18.83 2.70
N ALA A 132 -3.73 -19.61 3.65
CA ALA A 132 -4.04 -19.42 5.07
C ALA A 132 -3.56 -18.06 5.59
N ILE A 133 -2.31 -17.67 5.27
CA ILE A 133 -1.74 -16.38 5.66
C ILE A 133 -2.57 -15.22 5.08
N ILE A 134 -2.94 -15.29 3.79
CA ILE A 134 -3.77 -14.26 3.16
C ILE A 134 -5.14 -14.17 3.83
N ALA A 135 -5.78 -15.31 4.12
CA ALA A 135 -7.09 -15.35 4.77
C ALA A 135 -7.06 -14.76 6.18
N LYS A 136 -6.05 -15.13 6.99
CA LYS A 136 -5.91 -14.62 8.35
C LYS A 136 -5.63 -13.12 8.38
N VAL A 137 -4.75 -12.63 7.50
CA VAL A 137 -4.51 -11.18 7.39
C VAL A 137 -5.73 -10.43 6.88
N HIS A 138 -6.49 -11.01 5.94
CA HIS A 138 -7.73 -10.42 5.48
C HIS A 138 -8.75 -10.24 6.62
N GLU A 139 -8.89 -11.25 7.50
CA GLU A 139 -9.71 -11.15 8.71
C GLU A 139 -9.27 -9.97 9.59
N LEU A 140 -7.96 -9.84 9.86
CA LEU A 140 -7.41 -8.74 10.65
C LEU A 140 -7.73 -7.38 10.00
N PHE A 141 -7.48 -7.21 8.71
CA PHE A 141 -7.76 -5.96 8.01
C PHE A 141 -9.25 -5.61 7.92
N LYS A 142 -10.14 -6.60 7.84
CA LYS A 142 -11.60 -6.38 7.90
C LYS A 142 -12.06 -5.87 9.27
N SER A 143 -11.37 -6.25 10.34
CA SER A 143 -11.67 -5.77 11.70
C SER A 143 -11.19 -4.34 11.94
N GLU A 144 -10.26 -3.84 11.14
CA GLU A 144 -9.74 -2.48 11.24
C GLU A 144 -10.69 -1.44 10.61
N LYS A 145 -10.62 -0.21 11.11
CA LYS A 145 -11.35 0.93 10.54
C LYS A 145 -10.70 1.39 9.24
N SER A 146 -11.45 2.13 8.42
CA SER A 146 -10.94 2.72 7.18
C SER A 146 -9.82 3.73 7.41
N MET A 147 -9.91 4.48 8.51
CA MET A 147 -8.81 5.23 9.09
C MET A 147 -8.50 4.65 10.47
N VAL A 148 -7.31 4.10 10.64
CA VAL A 148 -6.84 3.55 11.92
C VAL A 148 -6.33 4.69 12.80
N GLU A 149 -6.61 4.68 14.09
CA GLU A 149 -6.09 5.67 15.05
C GLU A 149 -5.15 4.96 16.02
N ILE A 150 -3.88 5.36 16.04
CA ILE A 150 -2.86 4.77 16.91
C ILE A 150 -2.10 5.87 17.64
N SER A 151 -1.80 5.64 18.91
CA SER A 151 -0.99 6.56 19.69
C SER A 151 0.06 5.83 20.50
N LEU A 152 1.28 6.35 20.48
CA LEU A 152 2.27 6.00 21.48
C LEU A 152 1.81 6.51 22.86
N PRO A 153 2.16 5.83 23.95
CA PRO A 153 1.92 6.31 25.30
C PRO A 153 2.80 7.52 25.59
N HIS A 154 2.24 8.55 26.22
CA HIS A 154 2.99 9.73 26.66
C HIS A 154 2.71 9.99 28.15
N PRO A 155 3.74 10.06 29.02
CA PRO A 155 3.54 10.25 30.45
C PRO A 155 2.88 11.59 30.81
N GLY A 156 3.12 12.63 30.01
CA GLY A 156 2.52 13.96 30.16
C GLY A 156 1.15 14.16 29.48
N LEU A 157 0.59 13.16 28.80
CA LEU A 157 -0.75 13.27 28.20
C LEU A 157 -1.72 12.35 28.94
N THR A 158 -2.65 12.93 29.69
CA THR A 158 -3.61 12.18 30.54
C THR A 158 -5.05 12.21 30.02
N GLY A 159 -5.27 12.59 28.76
CA GLY A 159 -6.60 12.68 28.15
C GLY A 159 -7.02 11.39 27.45
N GLU A 160 -8.28 10.98 27.65
CA GLU A 160 -8.90 9.91 26.86
C GLU A 160 -8.93 10.31 25.38
N GLY A 161 -8.60 9.35 24.51
CA GLY A 161 -8.67 9.54 23.07
C GLY A 161 -10.05 9.28 22.51
N SER A 162 -10.14 9.12 21.19
CA SER A 162 -11.35 8.60 20.59
C SER A 162 -11.59 7.16 21.05
N PRO A 163 -12.84 6.66 21.10
CA PRO A 163 -13.13 5.26 21.39
C PRO A 163 -12.48 4.27 20.42
N ASP A 164 -12.14 4.75 19.21
CA ASP A 164 -11.48 3.98 18.16
C ASP A 164 -9.94 4.06 18.24
N GLU A 165 -9.38 4.84 19.17
CA GLU A 165 -7.94 4.96 19.37
C GLU A 165 -7.34 3.69 19.97
N ILE A 166 -6.31 3.18 19.31
CA ILE A 166 -5.47 2.11 19.82
C ILE A 166 -4.27 2.73 20.53
N LEU A 167 -4.28 2.71 21.86
CA LEU A 167 -3.09 3.02 22.65
C LEU A 167 -2.08 1.86 22.55
N LEU A 168 -0.87 2.20 22.13
CA LEU A 168 0.23 1.25 21.95
C LEU A 168 0.99 1.08 23.27
N GLU A 169 0.38 0.46 24.29
CA GLU A 169 0.84 0.45 25.70
C GLU A 169 2.35 0.28 25.93
N ASN A 170 3.01 -0.62 25.19
CA ASN A 170 4.46 -0.88 25.31
C ASN A 170 5.32 -0.10 24.29
N GLY A 171 4.69 0.62 23.38
CA GLY A 171 5.31 1.34 22.28
C GLY A 171 6.20 2.47 22.74
N LYS A 172 7.45 2.48 22.24
CA LYS A 172 8.43 3.55 22.49
C LYS A 172 8.82 4.27 21.21
N LYS A 173 8.80 3.55 20.09
CA LYS A 173 9.14 4.05 18.75
C LYS A 173 8.09 3.58 17.76
N LEU A 174 7.61 4.49 16.93
CA LEU A 174 6.82 4.17 15.74
C LEU A 174 7.59 4.60 14.51
N THR A 175 7.65 3.73 13.50
CA THR A 175 8.37 4.00 12.24
C THR A 175 7.41 3.94 11.06
N VAL A 176 7.30 5.04 10.33
CA VAL A 176 6.58 5.12 9.06
C VAL A 176 7.54 4.79 7.93
N VAL A 177 7.16 3.80 7.14
CA VAL A 177 7.84 3.31 5.95
C VAL A 177 6.97 3.68 4.75
N GLY A 178 7.57 4.29 3.73
CA GLY A 178 6.91 4.57 2.46
C GLY A 178 6.87 3.35 1.54
N ASP A 179 6.80 3.61 0.24
CA ASP A 179 6.73 2.59 -0.80
C ASP A 179 7.94 1.65 -0.74
N THR A 180 7.72 0.35 -0.94
CA THR A 180 8.80 -0.66 -1.00
C THR A 180 8.83 -1.42 -2.31
N HIS A 181 7.73 -1.45 -3.07
CA HIS A 181 7.64 -1.94 -4.45
C HIS A 181 8.38 -3.25 -4.73
N GLY A 182 8.12 -4.29 -3.94
CA GLY A 182 8.74 -5.61 -4.16
C GLY A 182 10.27 -5.66 -4.05
N GLN A 183 10.91 -4.68 -3.41
CA GLN A 183 12.35 -4.69 -3.11
C GLN A 183 12.65 -5.45 -1.81
N PHE A 184 12.46 -6.76 -1.83
CA PHE A 184 12.55 -7.62 -0.63
C PHE A 184 13.86 -7.48 0.15
N TYR A 185 14.99 -7.41 -0.54
CA TYR A 185 16.31 -7.30 0.10
C TYR A 185 16.50 -5.97 0.83
N ASP A 186 15.97 -4.87 0.27
CA ASP A 186 15.97 -3.56 0.92
C ASP A 186 15.02 -3.51 2.11
N VAL A 187 13.87 -4.21 2.05
CA VAL A 187 12.99 -4.37 3.22
C VAL A 187 13.71 -5.10 4.35
N LEU A 188 14.48 -6.16 4.06
CA LEU A 188 15.30 -6.82 5.09
C LEU A 188 16.39 -5.90 5.65
N ASN A 189 17.05 -5.11 4.79
CA ASN A 189 18.03 -4.12 5.20
C ASN A 189 17.42 -3.04 6.11
N LEU A 190 16.21 -2.57 5.78
CA LEU A 190 15.45 -1.61 6.59
C LEU A 190 15.27 -2.12 8.02
N PHE A 191 14.81 -3.38 8.20
CA PHE A 191 14.68 -3.97 9.53
C PHE A 191 16.03 -4.20 10.22
N HIS A 192 17.06 -4.57 9.47
CA HIS A 192 18.41 -4.72 10.03
C HIS A 192 18.96 -3.38 10.56
N LYS A 193 18.72 -2.29 9.84
CA LYS A 193 19.22 -0.96 10.16
C LYS A 193 18.44 -0.28 11.29
N PHE A 194 17.12 -0.32 11.23
CA PHE A 194 16.27 0.47 12.12
C PHE A 194 15.70 -0.30 13.31
N GLY A 195 15.86 -1.62 13.33
CA GLY A 195 15.36 -2.52 14.38
C GLY A 195 14.19 -3.38 13.90
N HIS A 196 14.06 -4.59 14.45
CA HIS A 196 12.94 -5.47 14.10
C HIS A 196 11.66 -5.04 14.83
N VAL A 197 10.51 -5.44 14.26
CA VAL A 197 9.21 -5.26 14.92
C VAL A 197 9.23 -5.89 16.31
N GLY A 198 8.68 -5.19 17.29
CA GLY A 198 8.49 -5.67 18.65
C GLY A 198 7.29 -5.00 19.32
N GLU A 199 7.03 -5.33 20.59
CA GLU A 199 6.00 -4.63 21.36
C GLU A 199 6.35 -3.16 21.59
N ASP A 200 7.65 -2.82 21.63
CA ASP A 200 8.14 -1.45 21.84
C ASP A 200 8.52 -0.71 20.56
N HIS A 201 8.57 -1.40 19.42
CA HIS A 201 8.87 -0.81 18.11
C HIS A 201 7.80 -1.17 17.07
N ILE A 202 6.97 -0.18 16.76
CA ILE A 202 5.83 -0.24 15.86
C ILE A 202 6.23 0.22 14.47
N TYR A 203 5.66 -0.42 13.45
CA TYR A 203 5.85 -0.09 12.04
C TYR A 203 4.51 0.19 11.36
N LEU A 204 4.46 1.29 10.60
CA LEU A 204 3.40 1.61 9.65
C LEU A 204 3.97 1.60 8.24
N PHE A 205 3.54 0.65 7.41
CA PHE A 205 3.86 0.61 5.98
C PHE A 205 2.79 1.37 5.20
N ASN A 206 3.17 2.45 4.53
CA ASN A 206 2.25 3.39 3.92
C ASN A 206 1.98 3.08 2.44
N GLY A 207 1.55 1.86 2.17
CA GLY A 207 1.15 1.38 0.84
C GLY A 207 2.30 1.05 -0.10
N ASP A 208 1.95 0.60 -1.31
CA ASP A 208 2.83 0.34 -2.44
C ASP A 208 3.98 -0.62 -2.09
N PHE A 209 3.61 -1.77 -1.51
CA PHE A 209 4.56 -2.80 -1.15
C PHE A 209 4.76 -3.86 -2.24
N VAL A 210 3.92 -3.84 -3.28
CA VAL A 210 4.02 -4.70 -4.48
C VAL A 210 4.24 -3.90 -5.76
N ASP A 211 4.33 -4.64 -6.87
CA ASP A 211 4.59 -4.18 -8.23
C ASP A 211 6.00 -3.59 -8.40
N ARG A 212 6.41 -3.46 -9.68
CA ARG A 212 7.69 -2.86 -10.11
C ARG A 212 8.90 -3.74 -9.76
N GLY A 213 9.21 -3.95 -8.49
CA GLY A 213 10.24 -4.92 -8.08
C GLY A 213 9.77 -6.36 -8.29
N SER A 214 10.75 -7.27 -8.39
CA SER A 214 10.51 -8.67 -8.76
C SER A 214 10.45 -9.62 -7.56
N TRP A 215 10.25 -9.09 -6.35
CA TRP A 215 10.02 -9.85 -5.12
C TRP A 215 8.77 -9.37 -4.37
N SER A 216 7.73 -9.03 -5.11
CA SER A 216 6.48 -8.51 -4.53
C SER A 216 5.74 -9.57 -3.72
N CYS A 217 5.77 -10.84 -4.14
CA CYS A 217 5.19 -11.93 -3.36
C CYS A 217 5.90 -12.10 -2.01
N GLU A 218 7.22 -12.01 -2.00
CA GLU A 218 8.05 -12.14 -0.80
C GLU A 218 7.80 -10.98 0.17
N VAL A 219 7.76 -9.74 -0.33
CA VAL A 219 7.42 -8.57 0.49
C VAL A 219 6.00 -8.69 1.06
N ALA A 220 5.01 -8.98 0.23
CA ALA A 220 3.62 -9.10 0.68
C ALA A 220 3.46 -10.18 1.75
N LEU A 221 4.02 -11.39 1.53
CA LEU A 221 3.97 -12.48 2.51
C LEU A 221 4.74 -12.15 3.78
N TYR A 222 5.89 -11.49 3.67
CA TYR A 222 6.68 -11.07 4.82
C TYR A 222 5.92 -10.08 5.71
N LEU A 223 5.33 -9.04 5.12
CA LEU A 223 4.50 -8.08 5.84
C LEU A 223 3.24 -8.73 6.43
N TYR A 224 2.63 -9.68 5.72
CA TYR A 224 1.45 -10.40 6.20
C TYR A 224 1.77 -11.30 7.40
N VAL A 225 2.87 -12.04 7.37
CA VAL A 225 3.30 -12.84 8.53
C VAL A 225 3.65 -11.93 9.72
N LEU A 226 4.33 -10.81 9.48
CA LEU A 226 4.56 -9.81 10.52
C LEU A 226 3.25 -9.26 11.11
N LYS A 227 2.23 -8.99 10.29
CA LYS A 227 0.91 -8.55 10.76
C LYS A 227 0.20 -9.61 11.62
N ILE A 228 0.34 -10.89 11.29
CA ILE A 228 -0.25 -11.98 12.09
C ILE A 228 0.47 -12.12 13.44
N ILE A 229 1.80 -12.09 13.44
CA ILE A 229 2.61 -12.27 14.66
C ILE A 229 2.52 -11.04 15.57
N PHE A 230 2.46 -9.83 14.99
CA PHE A 230 2.47 -8.56 15.72
C PHE A 230 1.29 -7.66 15.32
N PRO A 231 0.03 -8.08 15.57
CA PRO A 231 -1.15 -7.37 15.07
C PRO A 231 -1.30 -5.95 15.64
N ARG A 232 -0.71 -5.67 16.81
CA ARG A 232 -0.66 -4.34 17.46
C ARG A 232 0.63 -3.55 17.22
N SER A 233 1.59 -4.09 16.47
CA SER A 233 2.84 -3.39 16.15
C SER A 233 3.10 -3.24 14.66
N VAL A 234 2.25 -3.82 13.80
CA VAL A 234 2.36 -3.71 12.34
C VAL A 234 1.05 -3.20 11.79
N TYR A 235 1.12 -2.05 11.16
CA TYR A 235 0.01 -1.39 10.49
C TYR A 235 0.37 -1.20 9.02
N ILE A 236 -0.62 -1.34 8.14
CA ILE A 236 -0.41 -1.25 6.69
C ILE A 236 -1.55 -0.43 6.10
N ASN A 237 -1.22 0.74 5.56
CA ASN A 237 -2.15 1.47 4.71
C ASN A 237 -2.11 0.90 3.29
N ARG A 238 -3.21 1.06 2.58
CA ARG A 238 -3.34 0.75 1.16
C ARG A 238 -2.62 1.82 0.34
N GLY A 239 -1.85 1.39 -0.66
CA GLY A 239 -1.35 2.25 -1.73
C GLY A 239 -2.14 2.04 -3.03
N ASN A 240 -1.82 2.82 -4.05
CA ASN A 240 -2.50 2.68 -5.33
C ASN A 240 -2.08 1.38 -6.05
N HIS A 241 -0.90 0.84 -5.75
CA HIS A 241 -0.44 -0.44 -6.28
C HIS A 241 -1.10 -1.64 -5.60
N GLU A 242 -1.79 -1.50 -4.47
CA GLU A 242 -2.69 -2.53 -3.94
C GLU A 242 -4.08 -2.51 -4.61
N THR A 243 -4.08 -2.36 -5.94
CA THR A 243 -5.28 -2.38 -6.79
C THR A 243 -5.10 -3.29 -8.00
N SER A 244 -6.20 -3.93 -8.39
CA SER A 244 -6.22 -4.93 -9.47
C SER A 244 -5.79 -4.34 -10.82
N ASP A 245 -6.10 -3.07 -11.08
CA ASP A 245 -5.71 -2.39 -12.33
C ASP A 245 -4.20 -2.14 -12.40
N MET A 246 -3.57 -1.78 -11.27
CA MET A 246 -2.11 -1.62 -11.21
C MET A 246 -1.40 -2.96 -11.31
N ASN A 247 -1.80 -3.96 -10.53
CA ASN A 247 -1.12 -5.26 -10.48
C ASN A 247 -1.06 -5.99 -11.81
N LYS A 248 -2.10 -5.86 -12.63
CA LYS A 248 -2.16 -6.46 -13.98
C LYS A 248 -1.17 -5.84 -14.94
N THR A 249 -0.76 -4.60 -14.67
CA THR A 249 0.11 -3.80 -15.55
C THR A 249 1.54 -3.83 -15.05
N TYR A 250 1.74 -3.72 -13.73
CA TYR A 250 3.03 -3.47 -13.09
C TYR A 250 3.66 -4.70 -12.41
N GLY A 251 3.13 -5.89 -12.69
CA GLY A 251 3.86 -7.16 -12.54
C GLY A 251 3.33 -8.09 -11.46
N PHE A 252 2.65 -7.62 -10.41
CA PHE A 252 2.28 -8.48 -9.28
C PHE A 252 1.29 -9.59 -9.66
N THR A 253 0.35 -9.34 -10.58
CA THR A 253 -0.53 -10.41 -11.09
C THR A 253 0.28 -11.52 -11.75
N ASP A 254 1.20 -11.15 -12.64
CA ASP A 254 2.02 -12.10 -13.37
C ASP A 254 3.02 -12.83 -12.46
N GLU A 255 3.58 -12.12 -11.47
CA GLU A 255 4.47 -12.71 -10.45
C GLU A 255 3.72 -13.77 -9.65
N CYS A 256 2.50 -13.48 -9.17
CA CYS A 256 1.68 -14.45 -8.45
C CYS A 256 1.34 -15.68 -9.31
N GLU A 257 1.02 -15.48 -10.59
CA GLU A 257 0.73 -16.58 -11.52
C GLU A 257 1.98 -17.44 -11.80
N PHE A 258 3.15 -16.81 -11.91
CA PHE A 258 4.43 -17.50 -12.13
C PHE A 258 4.90 -18.26 -10.88
N LYS A 259 4.83 -17.61 -9.70
CA LYS A 259 5.30 -18.19 -8.44
C LYS A 259 4.32 -19.22 -7.89
N TYR A 260 3.02 -18.98 -8.07
CA TYR A 260 1.95 -19.76 -7.47
C TYR A 260 0.84 -20.16 -8.47
N ASN A 261 -0.22 -19.36 -8.55
CA ASN A 261 -1.36 -19.51 -9.46
C ASN A 261 -2.26 -18.25 -9.42
N LYS A 262 -3.21 -18.18 -10.35
CA LYS A 262 -4.19 -17.10 -10.46
C LYS A 262 -5.06 -16.92 -9.21
N LYS A 263 -5.44 -18.01 -8.54
CA LYS A 263 -6.30 -17.95 -7.34
C LYS A 263 -5.60 -17.25 -6.16
N ILE A 264 -4.28 -17.39 -6.04
CA ILE A 264 -3.50 -16.67 -5.02
C ILE A 264 -3.48 -15.16 -5.32
N PHE A 265 -3.33 -14.75 -6.58
CA PHE A 265 -3.49 -13.34 -6.94
C PHE A 265 -4.89 -12.82 -6.59
N GLU A 266 -5.93 -13.58 -6.91
CA GLU A 266 -7.32 -13.19 -6.60
C GLU A 266 -7.54 -13.06 -5.09
N ALA A 267 -6.97 -13.95 -4.27
CA ALA A 267 -7.01 -13.87 -2.81
C ALA A 267 -6.23 -12.65 -2.28
N PHE A 268 -5.04 -12.35 -2.80
CA PHE A 268 -4.33 -11.11 -2.47
C PHE A 268 -5.14 -9.87 -2.85
N SER A 269 -5.72 -9.84 -4.05
CA SER A 269 -6.51 -8.70 -4.54
C SER A 269 -7.75 -8.46 -3.68
N GLU A 270 -8.38 -9.52 -3.18
CA GLU A 270 -9.47 -9.42 -2.20
C GLU A 270 -8.97 -8.90 -0.84
N SER A 271 -7.85 -9.43 -0.35
CA SER A 271 -7.19 -9.00 0.88
C SER A 271 -6.77 -7.52 0.86
N PHE A 272 -6.17 -7.06 -0.24
CA PHE A 272 -5.82 -5.65 -0.48
C PHE A 272 -7.04 -4.74 -0.46
N GLY A 273 -8.20 -5.28 -0.87
CA GLY A 273 -9.49 -4.61 -0.75
C GLY A 273 -9.88 -4.22 0.68
N ALA A 274 -9.35 -4.94 1.67
CA ALA A 274 -9.63 -4.73 3.08
C ALA A 274 -8.59 -3.85 3.79
N LEU A 275 -7.51 -3.40 3.13
CA LEU A 275 -6.47 -2.57 3.76
C LEU A 275 -6.99 -1.20 4.22
N PRO A 276 -6.56 -0.68 5.38
CA PRO A 276 -6.84 0.70 5.81
C PRO A 276 -6.41 1.72 4.76
N LEU A 277 -7.09 2.85 4.65
CA LEU A 277 -6.76 3.89 3.66
C LEU A 277 -5.89 5.01 4.25
N ALA A 278 -5.93 5.18 5.57
CA ALA A 278 -5.13 6.15 6.29
C ALA A 278 -4.91 5.70 7.74
N THR A 279 -3.92 6.30 8.39
CA THR A 279 -3.66 6.11 9.81
C THR A 279 -3.43 7.48 10.46
N LEU A 280 -4.17 7.80 11.52
CA LEU A 280 -3.93 8.95 12.37
C LEU A 280 -2.99 8.53 13.51
N ILE A 281 -1.79 9.09 13.52
CA ILE A 281 -0.74 8.81 14.51
C ILE A 281 -0.78 9.90 15.57
N ASN A 282 -0.75 9.49 16.85
CA ASN A 282 -0.65 10.36 18.01
C ASN A 282 -1.67 11.51 18.00
N ARG A 283 -2.89 11.22 17.51
CA ARG A 283 -4.02 12.17 17.34
C ARG A 283 -3.72 13.41 16.48
N SER A 284 -2.55 13.51 15.84
CA SER A 284 -2.06 14.77 15.27
C SER A 284 -1.33 14.64 13.93
N TYR A 285 -1.03 13.43 13.49
CA TYR A 285 -0.28 13.20 12.27
C TYR A 285 -1.05 12.24 11.37
N LEU A 286 -1.63 12.76 10.28
CA LEU A 286 -2.39 11.93 9.35
C LEU A 286 -1.46 11.34 8.29
N CYS A 287 -1.38 10.02 8.22
CA CYS A 287 -0.59 9.30 7.24
C CYS A 287 -1.49 8.59 6.21
N MET A 288 -1.31 8.88 4.93
CA MET A 288 -1.96 8.18 3.81
C MET A 288 -0.99 8.01 2.65
N HIS A 289 -1.23 7.08 1.74
CA HIS A 289 -0.28 6.84 0.64
C HIS A 289 -0.22 8.02 -0.36
N GLY A 290 -1.39 8.36 -0.91
CA GLY A 290 -1.65 9.47 -1.84
C GLY A 290 -1.58 10.82 -1.14
N GLY A 291 -2.69 11.55 -1.06
CA GLY A 291 -2.66 12.86 -0.43
C GLY A 291 -4.03 13.42 -0.11
N LEU A 292 -4.15 14.74 -0.21
CA LEU A 292 -5.34 15.48 0.22
C LEU A 292 -6.40 15.59 -0.88
N PHE A 293 -7.48 16.29 -0.53
CA PHE A 293 -8.78 16.13 -1.16
C PHE A 293 -9.18 17.28 -2.06
N SER A 294 -10.02 17.00 -3.05
CA SER A 294 -10.57 18.02 -3.96
C SER A 294 -11.55 18.97 -3.25
N ASN A 295 -12.16 18.52 -2.16
CA ASN A 295 -13.11 19.27 -1.33
C ASN A 295 -12.44 19.78 -0.04
N ASP A 296 -12.60 21.08 0.26
CA ASP A 296 -12.04 21.73 1.46
C ASP A 296 -12.74 21.34 2.77
N HIS A 297 -13.93 20.73 2.69
CA HIS A 297 -14.75 20.38 3.86
C HIS A 297 -14.51 18.95 4.38
N VAL A 298 -13.56 18.22 3.80
CA VAL A 298 -13.26 16.85 4.24
C VAL A 298 -12.71 16.85 5.65
N THR A 299 -13.28 15.99 6.49
CA THR A 299 -12.93 15.80 7.89
C THR A 299 -12.31 14.43 8.14
N LEU A 300 -11.67 14.25 9.29
CA LEU A 300 -11.22 12.94 9.75
C LEU A 300 -12.38 11.94 9.90
N ASP A 301 -13.58 12.39 10.26
CA ASP A 301 -14.77 11.53 10.38
C ASP A 301 -15.22 10.98 9.02
N ASP A 302 -15.13 11.80 7.97
CA ASP A 302 -15.39 11.35 6.60
C ASP A 302 -14.45 10.19 6.21
N LEU A 303 -13.18 10.23 6.66
CA LEU A 303 -12.21 9.17 6.39
C LEU A 303 -12.51 7.88 7.17
N LYS A 304 -12.96 8.00 8.43
CA LYS A 304 -13.40 6.86 9.25
C LYS A 304 -14.59 6.14 8.61
N ASN A 305 -15.49 6.90 7.98
CA ASN A 305 -16.74 6.42 7.43
C ASN A 305 -16.66 5.97 5.95
N ILE A 306 -15.47 5.96 5.33
CA ILE A 306 -15.31 5.42 3.97
C ILE A 306 -15.69 3.94 3.97
N ASN A 307 -16.67 3.55 3.15
CA ASN A 307 -17.04 2.15 2.99
C ASN A 307 -16.04 1.41 2.08
N ARG A 308 -15.17 0.58 2.68
CA ARG A 308 -14.22 -0.29 1.95
C ARG A 308 -14.86 -1.56 1.39
N PHE A 309 -16.07 -1.90 1.84
CA PHE A 309 -16.78 -3.14 1.52
C PHE A 309 -18.16 -2.83 0.89
N PRO A 310 -18.21 -2.24 -0.30
CA PRO A 310 -19.47 -1.90 -0.94
C PRO A 310 -20.28 -3.15 -1.31
N ILE A 311 -21.62 -3.02 -1.32
CA ILE A 311 -22.57 -4.11 -1.63
C ILE A 311 -22.35 -4.71 -3.03
N SER A 312 -21.75 -3.95 -3.95
CA SER A 312 -21.35 -4.45 -5.28
C SER A 312 -20.31 -5.59 -5.22
N GLY A 313 -19.73 -5.87 -4.06
CA GLY A 313 -18.70 -6.90 -3.87
C GLY A 313 -17.33 -6.52 -4.43
N SER A 314 -17.19 -5.34 -5.04
CA SER A 314 -15.91 -4.82 -5.52
C SER A 314 -15.24 -3.97 -4.45
N SER A 315 -14.24 -4.54 -3.77
CA SER A 315 -13.35 -3.83 -2.84
C SER A 315 -12.27 -2.99 -3.53
N GLN A 316 -12.37 -2.80 -4.85
CA GLN A 316 -11.51 -1.89 -5.60
C GLN A 316 -11.99 -0.45 -5.40
N PRO A 317 -11.06 0.51 -5.16
CA PRO A 317 -11.44 1.89 -4.96
C PRO A 317 -12.13 2.44 -6.22
N PRO A 318 -13.16 3.29 -6.08
CA PRO A 318 -13.74 4.02 -7.20
C PRO A 318 -12.70 4.89 -7.91
N ARG A 319 -13.01 5.38 -9.12
CA ARG A 319 -12.14 6.31 -9.86
C ARG A 319 -12.32 7.78 -9.44
N GLU A 320 -13.17 8.03 -8.46
CA GLU A 320 -13.49 9.35 -7.90
C GLU A 320 -13.83 9.22 -6.42
N GLY A 321 -13.85 10.34 -5.70
CA GLY A 321 -14.14 10.39 -4.27
C GLY A 321 -12.94 10.11 -3.36
N LEU A 322 -13.19 10.10 -2.05
CA LEU A 322 -12.14 10.16 -1.03
C LEU A 322 -11.15 8.99 -1.10
N ALA A 323 -11.63 7.76 -1.30
CA ALA A 323 -10.78 6.59 -1.40
C ALA A 323 -9.81 6.67 -2.59
N MET A 324 -10.22 7.28 -3.71
CA MET A 324 -9.33 7.53 -4.83
C MET A 324 -8.30 8.59 -4.48
N GLU A 325 -8.73 9.70 -3.88
CA GLU A 325 -7.87 10.83 -3.58
C GLU A 325 -6.78 10.48 -2.54
N LEU A 326 -7.14 9.70 -1.51
CA LEU A 326 -6.20 9.14 -0.53
C LEU A 326 -5.09 8.30 -1.14
N LEU A 327 -5.27 7.78 -2.36
CA LEU A 327 -4.31 6.88 -3.01
C LEU A 327 -3.54 7.54 -4.16
N TRP A 328 -4.06 8.63 -4.76
CA TRP A 328 -3.59 9.11 -6.07
C TRP A 328 -3.23 10.59 -6.17
N THR A 329 -3.57 11.43 -5.20
CA THR A 329 -3.26 12.87 -5.30
C THR A 329 -1.81 13.14 -4.91
N ASP A 330 -1.25 14.21 -5.49
CA ASP A 330 0.14 14.62 -5.26
C ASP A 330 0.22 16.07 -4.76
N PRO A 331 1.21 16.43 -3.92
CA PRO A 331 1.48 17.83 -3.62
C PRO A 331 1.94 18.61 -4.87
N GLN A 332 1.81 19.93 -4.82
CA GLN A 332 2.42 20.86 -5.77
C GLN A 332 2.97 22.10 -5.03
N PRO A 333 4.04 22.72 -5.53
CA PRO A 333 4.66 23.86 -4.84
C PRO A 333 3.76 25.11 -4.81
N SER A 334 2.90 25.29 -5.80
CA SER A 334 2.02 26.46 -5.92
C SER A 334 0.71 26.26 -5.16
N ASN A 335 0.13 27.34 -4.64
CA ASN A 335 -1.20 27.31 -4.03
C ASN A 335 -2.30 26.83 -5.01
N GLY A 336 -3.40 26.35 -4.43
CA GLY A 336 -4.59 25.88 -5.12
C GLY A 336 -4.52 24.40 -5.50
N ARG A 337 -5.32 24.03 -6.51
CA ARG A 337 -5.39 22.67 -7.05
C ARG A 337 -5.11 22.68 -8.55
N ALA A 338 -4.50 21.63 -9.06
CA ALA A 338 -4.28 21.45 -10.49
C ALA A 338 -4.62 20.02 -10.94
N PRO A 339 -4.85 19.78 -12.23
CA PRO A 339 -4.96 18.43 -12.76
C PRO A 339 -3.71 17.59 -12.46
N SER A 340 -3.90 16.33 -12.05
CA SER A 340 -2.76 15.44 -11.78
C SER A 340 -1.95 15.14 -13.04
N LYS A 341 -0.62 15.11 -12.88
CA LYS A 341 0.33 14.64 -13.91
C LYS A 341 0.13 13.15 -14.23
N ARG A 342 -0.51 12.40 -13.33
CA ARG A 342 -0.84 10.98 -13.48
C ARG A 342 -2.10 10.74 -14.30
N GLY A 343 -2.83 11.78 -14.70
CA GLY A 343 -4.06 11.66 -15.48
C GLY A 343 -5.27 11.11 -14.72
N ILE A 344 -5.12 10.83 -13.42
CA ILE A 344 -6.14 10.50 -12.43
C ILE A 344 -5.80 11.23 -11.12
N GLY A 345 -6.82 11.66 -10.38
CA GLY A 345 -6.65 12.50 -9.19
C GLY A 345 -6.37 13.97 -9.52
N MET A 346 -5.74 14.66 -8.57
CA MET A 346 -5.39 16.07 -8.66
C MET A 346 -4.07 16.34 -7.95
N GLN A 347 -3.52 17.53 -8.15
CA GLN A 347 -2.46 18.09 -7.33
C GLN A 347 -3.04 19.11 -6.35
N PHE A 348 -2.43 19.26 -5.17
CA PHE A 348 -2.87 20.20 -4.13
C PHE A 348 -1.69 21.01 -3.57
N GLY A 349 -1.91 22.30 -3.32
CA GLY A 349 -0.89 23.24 -2.86
C GLY A 349 -0.78 23.38 -1.34
N PRO A 350 0.19 24.20 -0.87
CA PRO A 350 0.42 24.42 0.56
C PRO A 350 -0.78 25.02 1.30
N ASP A 351 -1.56 25.89 0.66
CA ASP A 351 -2.81 26.45 1.21
C ASP A 351 -3.88 25.39 1.49
N ILE A 352 -3.93 24.31 0.68
CA ILE A 352 -4.85 23.19 0.91
C ILE A 352 -4.40 22.38 2.13
N THR A 353 -3.10 22.08 2.22
CA THR A 353 -2.54 21.34 3.36
C THR A 353 -2.70 22.10 4.67
N GLU A 354 -2.36 23.40 4.69
CA GLU A 354 -2.51 24.24 5.88
C GLU A 354 -3.98 24.27 6.34
N ARG A 355 -4.93 24.54 5.42
CA ARG A 355 -6.36 24.59 5.78
C ARG A 355 -6.88 23.27 6.30
N PHE A 356 -6.50 22.15 5.70
CA PHE A 356 -6.90 20.82 6.16
C PHE A 356 -6.34 20.51 7.56
N CYS A 357 -5.07 20.84 7.81
CA CYS A 357 -4.43 20.65 9.11
C CYS A 357 -5.14 21.46 10.19
N LEU A 358 -5.40 22.75 9.93
CA LEU A 358 -6.06 23.65 10.87
C LEU A 358 -7.53 23.26 11.13
N SER A 359 -8.28 22.86 10.09
CA SER A 359 -9.70 22.49 10.25
C SER A 359 -9.89 21.18 11.01
N ASN A 360 -8.96 20.25 10.85
CA ASN A 360 -8.99 18.94 11.52
C ASN A 360 -8.14 18.89 12.81
N LYS A 361 -7.54 20.01 13.21
CA LYS A 361 -6.67 20.13 14.40
C LYS A 361 -5.50 19.14 14.42
N ILE A 362 -4.93 18.85 13.26
CA ILE A 362 -3.74 18.01 13.11
C ILE A 362 -2.51 18.88 12.76
N ARG A 363 -1.32 18.40 13.11
CA ARG A 363 -0.05 19.12 12.90
C ARG A 363 0.47 18.96 11.48
N LYS A 364 0.61 17.71 11.01
CA LYS A 364 1.23 17.41 9.72
C LYS A 364 0.54 16.24 9.02
N VAL A 365 0.70 16.21 7.71
CA VAL A 365 0.32 15.10 6.83
C VAL A 365 1.58 14.38 6.42
N LEU A 366 1.60 13.05 6.54
CA LEU A 366 2.64 12.18 6.02
C LEU A 366 2.11 11.42 4.81
N ARG A 367 2.92 11.33 3.75
CA ARG A 367 2.56 10.62 2.53
C ARG A 367 3.74 9.96 1.84
N SER A 368 3.47 9.17 0.80
CA SER A 368 4.51 8.43 0.07
C SER A 368 4.38 8.63 -1.46
N HIS A 369 4.20 7.59 -2.29
CA HIS A 369 3.73 7.63 -3.70
C HIS A 369 4.60 8.34 -4.75
N GLU A 370 5.50 9.22 -4.33
CA GLU A 370 6.44 9.96 -5.16
C GLU A 370 7.87 9.70 -4.67
N VAL A 371 8.72 9.24 -5.61
CA VAL A 371 10.15 9.08 -5.33
C VAL A 371 10.75 10.43 -4.98
N ARG A 372 11.38 10.52 -3.81
CA ARG A 372 12.23 11.66 -3.41
C ARG A 372 13.68 11.22 -3.41
N MET A 373 14.55 11.99 -4.05
CA MET A 373 15.96 11.60 -4.23
C MET A 373 16.68 11.37 -2.89
N GLY A 374 16.34 12.14 -1.85
CA GLY A 374 16.86 11.97 -0.50
C GLY A 374 16.06 10.98 0.37
N GLY A 375 15.09 10.26 -0.17
CA GLY A 375 14.23 9.33 0.57
C GLY A 375 13.12 9.98 1.40
N VAL A 376 13.37 11.16 1.98
CA VAL A 376 12.35 11.95 2.71
C VAL A 376 12.42 13.42 2.28
N GLU A 377 11.28 14.08 2.13
CA GLU A 377 11.20 15.51 1.84
C GLU A 377 10.14 16.20 2.71
N SER A 378 10.49 17.36 3.28
CA SER A 378 9.55 18.24 3.96
C SER A 378 9.04 19.31 2.99
N GLU A 379 7.74 19.31 2.77
CA GLU A 379 7.06 20.13 1.77
C GLU A 379 6.00 21.02 2.43
N HIS A 380 5.43 21.94 1.65
CA HIS A 380 4.31 22.80 2.07
C HIS A 380 4.56 23.51 3.41
N ASN A 381 5.70 24.19 3.51
CA ASN A 381 6.14 24.92 4.71
C ASN A 381 6.24 24.03 5.96
N GLY A 382 6.56 22.74 5.79
CA GLY A 382 6.72 21.77 6.88
C GLY A 382 5.44 21.05 7.32
N ARG A 383 4.29 21.38 6.71
CA ARG A 383 3.01 20.70 6.99
C ARG A 383 2.88 19.33 6.33
N LEU A 384 3.66 19.06 5.30
CA LEU A 384 3.62 17.80 4.56
C LEU A 384 5.01 17.15 4.57
N ILE A 385 5.05 15.84 4.79
CA ILE A 385 6.27 15.04 4.68
C ILE A 385 6.01 13.92 3.67
N THR A 386 6.83 13.85 2.63
CA THR A 386 6.85 12.71 1.70
C THR A 386 7.98 11.75 2.11
N VAL A 387 7.66 10.48 2.34
CA VAL A 387 8.61 9.40 2.68
C VAL A 387 8.55 8.30 1.63
N PHE A 388 9.71 7.85 1.15
CA PHE A 388 9.82 6.83 0.11
C PHE A 388 10.92 5.83 0.49
N SER A 389 10.60 4.54 0.57
CA SER A 389 11.47 3.54 1.21
C SER A 389 12.02 2.47 0.25
N ALA A 390 11.95 2.72 -1.06
CA ALA A 390 12.55 1.89 -2.10
C ALA A 390 13.83 2.58 -2.63
N PRO A 391 15.01 2.36 -2.02
CA PRO A 391 16.26 2.95 -2.49
C PRO A 391 16.61 2.43 -3.89
N ASN A 392 17.34 3.25 -4.66
CA ASN A 392 17.68 2.98 -6.07
C ASN A 392 16.49 2.42 -6.88
N TYR A 393 15.34 3.08 -6.78
CA TYR A 393 14.07 2.56 -7.27
C TYR A 393 14.15 2.06 -8.71
N CYS A 394 13.66 0.84 -8.92
CA CYS A 394 13.72 0.13 -10.21
C CYS A 394 15.14 0.04 -10.79
N ASP A 395 16.15 -0.15 -9.95
CA ASP A 395 17.57 -0.30 -10.28
C ASP A 395 18.15 0.81 -11.16
N SER A 396 17.53 1.98 -11.16
CA SER A 396 17.82 3.04 -12.15
C SER A 396 17.73 4.45 -11.61
N THR A 397 16.96 4.69 -10.54
CA THR A 397 16.70 6.06 -10.09
C THR A 397 17.84 6.63 -9.24
N GLY A 398 18.59 5.79 -8.53
CA GLY A 398 19.70 6.23 -7.66
C GLY A 398 19.28 7.05 -6.44
N ASN A 399 18.01 7.06 -6.06
CA ASN A 399 17.51 7.71 -4.84
C ASN A 399 17.90 6.93 -3.57
N LEU A 400 17.92 7.61 -2.43
CA LEU A 400 17.92 6.95 -1.13
C LEU A 400 16.52 6.45 -0.77
N GLY A 401 16.47 5.46 0.13
CA GLY A 401 15.28 5.11 0.89
C GLY A 401 15.24 5.93 2.17
N GLY A 402 14.05 6.23 2.68
CA GLY A 402 13.83 7.01 3.89
C GLY A 402 12.78 6.39 4.81
N VAL A 403 12.84 6.74 6.10
CA VAL A 403 11.83 6.41 7.12
C VAL A 403 11.59 7.62 8.03
N VAL A 404 10.43 7.67 8.67
CA VAL A 404 10.11 8.69 9.69
C VAL A 404 9.85 8.01 11.03
N HIS A 405 10.57 8.40 12.06
CA HIS A 405 10.44 7.89 13.42
C HIS A 405 9.66 8.87 14.30
N PHE A 406 8.73 8.32 15.08
CA PHE A 406 8.02 9.01 16.14
C PHE A 406 8.50 8.45 17.47
N THR A 407 8.91 9.34 18.37
CA THR A 407 9.26 9.02 19.75
C THR A 407 8.66 10.07 20.71
N VAL A 408 8.59 9.74 21.99
CA VAL A 408 8.19 10.69 23.04
C VAL A 408 9.18 11.85 23.10
N ASN A 409 8.68 13.09 23.08
CA ASN A 409 9.49 14.25 23.44
C ASN A 409 9.62 14.33 24.97
N LYS A 410 10.84 14.14 25.48
CA LYS A 410 11.10 14.18 26.93
C LYS A 410 11.05 15.60 27.51
N ASP A 411 11.18 16.62 26.66
CA ASP A 411 11.16 18.02 27.05
C ASP A 411 9.74 18.61 26.97
N TYR A 412 8.74 17.80 26.63
CA TYR A 412 7.34 18.21 26.64
C TYR A 412 6.87 18.58 28.06
N ASP A 413 6.27 19.76 28.16
CA ASP A 413 5.71 20.31 29.38
C ASP A 413 4.19 20.49 29.21
N SER A 414 3.41 19.66 29.91
CA SER A 414 1.95 19.69 29.86
C SER A 414 1.36 21.00 30.40
N GLU A 415 2.06 21.73 31.25
CA GLU A 415 1.57 23.02 31.77
C GLU A 415 1.63 24.13 30.71
N LYS A 416 2.47 23.96 29.69
CA LYS A 416 2.62 24.88 28.56
C LYS A 416 1.75 24.51 27.36
N ASP A 417 1.13 23.33 27.34
CA ASP A 417 0.26 22.92 26.24
C ASP A 417 -1.14 23.54 26.39
N ASN A 418 -1.46 24.47 25.49
CA ASN A 418 -2.77 25.12 25.43
C ASN A 418 -3.76 24.41 24.50
N GLY A 419 -3.40 23.25 23.95
CA GLY A 419 -4.20 22.48 23.00
C GLY A 419 -4.22 23.03 21.57
N GLU A 420 -3.57 24.16 21.31
CA GLU A 420 -3.55 24.85 20.01
C GLU A 420 -2.22 24.70 19.27
N GLY A 421 -1.33 23.83 19.75
CA GLY A 421 -0.03 23.57 19.15
C GLY A 421 -0.10 23.12 17.67
N PHE A 422 -1.22 22.51 17.24
CA PHE A 422 -1.46 22.18 15.83
C PHE A 422 -1.44 23.40 14.89
N ARG A 423 -1.59 24.63 15.40
CA ARG A 423 -1.46 25.87 14.61
C ARG A 423 -0.02 26.19 14.21
N GLN A 424 0.96 25.63 14.92
CA GLN A 424 2.37 25.85 14.66
C GLN A 424 2.94 24.62 13.94
N VAL A 425 3.65 24.85 12.84
CA VAL A 425 4.30 23.78 12.08
C VAL A 425 5.42 23.13 12.92
N GLU A 426 6.25 23.98 13.50
CA GLU A 426 7.32 23.61 14.41
C GLU A 426 7.04 24.28 15.75
N GLU A 427 6.91 23.47 16.81
CA GLU A 427 6.65 23.93 18.16
C GLU A 427 7.62 23.22 19.10
N SER A 428 8.35 23.98 19.91
CA SER A 428 9.32 23.40 20.85
C SER A 428 8.67 22.52 21.93
N ASN A 429 7.39 22.76 22.24
CA ASN A 429 6.60 22.00 23.20
C ASN A 429 5.70 20.94 22.54
N CYS A 430 6.08 20.39 21.38
CA CYS A 430 5.36 19.26 20.79
C CYS A 430 5.54 17.98 21.66
N PRO A 431 4.50 17.19 21.96
CA PRO A 431 4.66 15.96 22.75
C PRO A 431 5.48 14.86 22.04
N TRP A 432 5.72 15.02 20.74
CA TRP A 432 6.31 13.98 19.89
C TRP A 432 7.50 14.54 19.13
N THR A 433 8.57 13.76 19.08
CA THR A 433 9.73 14.05 18.24
C THR A 433 9.59 13.27 16.94
N LEU A 434 9.84 13.95 15.82
CA LEU A 434 9.89 13.35 14.49
C LEU A 434 11.33 13.36 13.99
N GLU A 435 11.89 12.19 13.73
CA GLU A 435 13.25 12.03 13.19
C GLU A 435 13.19 11.33 11.84
N THR A 436 13.96 11.82 10.87
CA THR A 436 14.05 11.18 9.55
C THR A 436 15.40 10.49 9.42
N GLU A 437 15.38 9.24 8.96
CA GLU A 437 16.61 8.49 8.66
C GLU A 437 16.55 7.95 7.23
N THR A 438 17.72 7.79 6.62
CA THR A 438 17.85 7.35 5.22
C THR A 438 18.78 6.15 5.08
N PHE A 439 18.67 5.43 3.97
CA PHE A 439 19.48 4.24 3.69
C PHE A 439 19.65 4.01 2.20
N ASP A 440 20.81 3.44 1.84
CA ASP A 440 21.15 3.03 0.49
C ASP A 440 20.53 1.67 0.14
N ALA A 441 20.46 1.39 -1.16
CA ALA A 441 20.05 0.09 -1.68
C ALA A 441 21.10 -0.97 -1.37
N VAL A 442 20.67 -2.21 -1.19
CA VAL A 442 21.55 -3.37 -1.02
C VAL A 442 21.54 -4.28 -2.25
N PRO A 443 22.60 -5.08 -2.45
CA PRO A 443 22.62 -6.05 -3.53
C PRO A 443 21.47 -7.07 -3.42
N HIS A 444 20.91 -7.42 -4.57
CA HIS A 444 19.92 -8.49 -4.74
C HIS A 444 20.31 -9.40 -5.91
N PRO A 445 19.70 -10.59 -6.06
CA PRO A 445 19.92 -11.46 -7.22
C PRO A 445 19.62 -10.73 -8.54
N ASP A 446 20.27 -11.17 -9.61
CA ASP A 446 20.14 -10.60 -10.97
C ASP A 446 18.79 -10.95 -11.62
N ILE A 447 17.72 -10.40 -11.06
CA ILE A 447 16.37 -10.40 -11.62
C ILE A 447 15.97 -8.94 -11.79
N LYS A 448 15.83 -8.52 -13.04
CA LYS A 448 15.48 -7.14 -13.37
C LYS A 448 14.13 -6.74 -12.74
N PRO A 449 13.91 -5.45 -12.44
CA PRO A 449 12.59 -4.92 -12.15
C PRO A 449 11.63 -5.24 -13.29
N MET A 450 10.36 -5.46 -12.95
CA MET A 450 9.28 -5.78 -13.89
C MET A 450 9.49 -7.08 -14.69
N ALA A 451 10.36 -7.99 -14.23
CA ALA A 451 10.69 -9.22 -14.95
C ALA A 451 9.47 -10.11 -15.27
N TYR A 452 8.42 -10.04 -14.44
CA TYR A 452 7.20 -10.81 -14.64
C TYR A 452 6.16 -10.10 -15.50
N SER A 453 6.24 -8.77 -15.68
CA SER A 453 5.19 -8.02 -16.38
C SER A 453 5.11 -8.42 -17.85
N LYS A 454 4.00 -9.08 -18.22
CA LYS A 454 3.70 -9.42 -19.61
C LYS A 454 3.12 -8.23 -20.40
N GLY A 455 2.88 -7.10 -19.73
CA GLY A 455 2.18 -5.92 -20.27
C GLY A 455 2.99 -5.03 -21.20
N GLY A 456 4.22 -5.40 -21.59
CA GLY A 456 5.06 -4.59 -22.49
C GLY A 456 5.68 -3.34 -21.85
N PHE A 457 5.57 -3.19 -20.52
CA PHE A 457 6.25 -2.18 -19.72
C PHE A 457 7.48 -2.75 -18.97
N GLY A 458 7.78 -4.03 -19.14
CA GLY A 458 9.02 -4.65 -18.65
C GLY A 458 10.24 -4.16 -19.44
N PHE A 459 11.39 -4.08 -18.76
CA PHE A 459 12.67 -3.64 -19.34
C PHE A 459 13.39 -4.73 -20.14
#